data_AF-A0A168E0U3-F1
#
_entry.id   AF-A0A168E0U3-F1
#
_cell.length_a   1.000
_cell.length_b   1.000
_cell.length_c   1.000
_cell.angle_alpha   90.00
_cell.angle_beta   90.00
_cell.angle_gamma   90.00
#
_symmetry.space_group_name_H-M   'P 1'
#
loop_
_entity.id
_entity.type
_entity.pdbx_description
1 polymer ?
#
loop_
_entity_poly.entity_id
_entity_poly.type
_entity_poly.pdbx_seq_one_letter_code
_entity_poly.pdbx_strand_id
1 'polypeptide(L)'
;MIPIEYDKMGRMKYHPEFHSKHGQPWSQEDLQYLIDWYYIIGPEEMSLALDRRATTISSKATYLTKIGVMKKPSTRYHHKRMWKR
;
A
#
# COMPACT_ATOMS: atom_id res chain seq x y z
N MET A 1 -15.16 14.30 12.96
CA MET A 1 -13.86 13.65 12.77
C MET A 1 -14.06 12.16 13.01
N ILE A 2 -13.77 11.31 12.03
CA ILE A 2 -13.88 9.86 12.20
C ILE A 2 -12.60 9.40 12.91
N PRO A 3 -12.67 8.55 13.95
CA PRO A 3 -11.47 8.08 14.63
C PRO A 3 -10.67 7.14 13.72
N ILE A 4 -9.34 7.26 13.79
CA ILE A 4 -8.44 6.35 13.11
C ILE A 4 -8.41 5.03 13.89
N GLU A 5 -8.84 3.95 13.24
CA GLU A 5 -8.77 2.59 13.81
C GLU A 5 -7.69 1.76 13.15
N TYR A 6 -7.12 0.83 13.92
CA TYR A 6 -6.10 -0.11 13.45
C TYR A 6 -6.59 -1.55 13.59
N ASP A 7 -6.10 -2.43 12.72
CA ASP A 7 -6.29 -3.88 12.85
C ASP A 7 -5.33 -4.49 13.89
N LYS A 8 -5.50 -5.79 14.19
CA LYS A 8 -4.62 -6.53 15.11
C LYS A 8 -3.14 -6.55 14.67
N MET A 9 -2.87 -6.21 13.42
CA MET A 9 -1.55 -6.18 12.80
C MET A 9 -0.98 -4.75 12.70
N GLY A 10 -1.65 -3.77 13.32
CA GLY A 10 -1.25 -2.36 13.34
C GLY A 10 -1.48 -1.60 12.02
N ARG A 11 -2.26 -2.14 11.08
CA ARG A 11 -2.60 -1.45 9.81
C ARG A 11 -3.83 -0.59 10.00
N MET A 12 -3.82 0.62 9.45
CA MET A 12 -5.00 1.48 9.46
C MET A 12 -6.16 0.80 8.72
N LYS A 13 -7.32 0.78 9.36
CA LYS A 13 -8.58 0.35 8.72
C LYS A 13 -9.01 1.39 7.68
N TYR A 14 -10.10 1.12 6.98
CA TYR A 14 -10.67 2.12 6.08
C TYR A 14 -10.92 3.44 6.83
N HIS A 15 -10.52 4.55 6.22
CA HIS A 15 -10.66 5.89 6.77
C HIS A 15 -10.83 6.85 5.59
N PRO A 16 -11.94 7.57 5.47
CA PRO A 16 -12.27 8.31 4.24
C PRO A 16 -11.26 9.42 3.90
N GLU A 17 -10.62 10.03 4.91
CA GLU A 17 -9.61 11.08 4.68
C GLU A 17 -8.28 10.53 4.11
N PHE A 18 -7.92 9.29 4.45
CA PHE A 18 -6.66 8.66 4.00
C PHE A 18 -6.85 7.66 2.86
N HIS A 19 -8.10 7.32 2.56
CA HIS A 19 -8.47 6.30 1.58
C HIS A 19 -9.49 6.84 0.58
N SER A 20 -9.27 8.06 0.10
CA SER A 20 -10.16 8.77 -0.83
C SER A 20 -10.36 7.99 -2.14
N LYS A 21 -9.36 7.23 -2.60
CA LYS A 21 -9.41 6.39 -3.80
C LYS A 21 -9.98 4.99 -3.54
N HIS A 22 -10.76 4.80 -2.48
CA HIS A 22 -11.41 3.52 -2.21
C HIS A 22 -12.41 3.15 -3.31
N GLY A 23 -12.30 1.92 -3.85
CA GLY A 23 -13.15 1.44 -4.94
C GLY A 23 -12.86 2.05 -6.32
N GLN A 24 -11.99 3.05 -6.41
CA GLN A 24 -11.63 3.69 -7.67
C GLN A 24 -10.67 2.82 -8.50
N PRO A 25 -10.76 2.86 -9.84
CA PRO A 25 -9.80 2.19 -10.72
C PRO A 25 -8.38 2.74 -10.50
N TRP A 26 -7.37 1.95 -10.87
CA TRP A 26 -5.98 2.36 -10.78
C TRP A 26 -5.64 3.24 -11.99
N SER A 27 -5.14 4.46 -11.75
CA SER A 27 -4.59 5.26 -12.83
C SER A 27 -3.22 4.73 -13.26
N GLN A 28 -2.75 5.15 -14.43
CA GLN A 28 -1.44 4.76 -14.92
C GLN A 28 -0.32 5.28 -14.01
N GLU A 29 -0.49 6.50 -13.50
CA GLU A 29 0.44 7.14 -12.55
C GLU A 29 0.47 6.41 -11.21
N ASP A 30 -0.70 6.00 -10.68
CA ASP A 30 -0.79 5.20 -9.45
C ASP A 30 -0.03 3.87 -9.61
N LEU A 31 -0.17 3.20 -10.77
CA LEU A 31 0.50 1.94 -11.06
C LEU A 31 2.00 2.12 -11.21
N GLN A 32 2.43 3.14 -11.95
CA GLN A 32 3.85 3.43 -12.15
C GLN A 32 4.53 3.73 -10.81
N TYR A 33 3.90 4.58 -9.99
CA TYR A 33 4.41 4.91 -8.66
C TYR A 33 4.50 3.67 -7.76
N LEU A 34 3.46 2.81 -7.76
CA LEU A 34 3.48 1.56 -7.03
C LEU A 34 4.65 0.66 -7.47
N ILE A 35 4.88 0.51 -8.78
CA ILE A 35 5.94 -0.35 -9.32
C ILE A 35 7.31 0.14 -8.89
N ASP A 36 7.55 1.45 -8.96
CA ASP A 36 8.85 2.05 -8.71
C ASP A 36 9.21 2.08 -7.21
N TRP A 37 8.21 2.29 -6.34
CA TRP A 37 8.47 2.65 -4.94
C TRP A 37 8.07 1.58 -3.91
N TYR A 38 7.20 0.63 -4.25
CA TYR A 38 6.61 -0.28 -3.23
C TYR A 38 7.64 -1.07 -2.42
N TYR A 39 8.72 -1.54 -3.04
CA TYR A 39 9.78 -2.27 -2.33
C TYR A 39 10.77 -1.36 -1.59
N ILE A 40 10.71 -0.05 -1.82
CA ILE A 40 11.55 0.96 -1.15
C ILE A 40 10.86 1.44 0.12
N ILE A 41 9.60 1.89 0.01
CA ILE A 41 8.85 2.54 1.10
C ILE A 41 7.91 1.57 1.84
N GLY A 42 7.52 0.48 1.19
CA GLY A 42 6.63 -0.51 1.79
C GLY A 42 5.15 -0.13 1.77
N PRO A 43 4.27 -1.04 2.25
CA PRO A 43 2.83 -0.93 2.04
C PRO A 43 2.12 0.15 2.86
N GLU A 44 2.65 0.54 4.02
CA GLU A 44 2.04 1.56 4.89
C GLU A 44 2.29 2.98 4.36
N GLU A 45 3.54 3.31 4.04
CA GLU A 45 3.88 4.59 3.41
C GLU A 45 3.23 4.72 2.03
N MET A 46 3.23 3.63 1.24
CA MET A 46 2.55 3.59 -0.05
C MET A 46 1.03 3.77 0.07
N SER A 47 0.42 3.32 1.18
CA SER A 47 -1.01 3.51 1.46
C SER A 47 -1.37 4.99 1.53
N LEU A 48 -0.50 5.78 2.16
CA LEU A 48 -0.67 7.23 2.32
C LEU A 48 -0.36 7.97 1.02
N ALA A 49 0.67 7.53 0.28
CA ALA A 49 1.05 8.18 -0.98
C ALA A 49 -0.01 8.01 -2.09
N LEU A 50 -0.75 6.89 -2.08
CA LEU A 50 -1.73 6.56 -3.11
C LEU A 50 -3.19 6.68 -2.64
N ASP A 51 -3.43 7.19 -1.44
CA ASP A 51 -4.77 7.31 -0.82
C ASP A 51 -5.59 6.01 -0.90
N ARG A 52 -4.94 4.86 -0.67
CA ARG A 52 -5.52 3.52 -0.80
C ARG A 52 -5.07 2.66 0.35
N ARG A 53 -5.92 1.74 0.81
CA ARG A 53 -5.59 0.86 1.94
C ARG A 53 -4.32 0.04 1.68
N ALA A 54 -3.44 -0.06 2.67
CA ALA A 54 -2.24 -0.87 2.63
C ALA A 54 -2.48 -2.32 2.16
N THR A 55 -3.62 -2.92 2.53
CA THR A 55 -4.02 -4.26 2.06
C THR A 55 -4.29 -4.30 0.56
N THR A 56 -4.96 -3.27 0.02
CA THR A 56 -5.22 -3.12 -1.42
C THR A 56 -3.92 -2.90 -2.20
N ILE A 57 -3.01 -2.08 -1.66
CA ILE A 57 -1.66 -1.88 -2.19
C ILE A 57 -0.90 -3.22 -2.27
N SER A 58 -0.81 -3.96 -1.17
CA SER A 58 -0.10 -5.25 -1.14
C SER A 58 -0.69 -6.28 -2.11
N SER A 59 -2.02 -6.36 -2.20
CA SER A 59 -2.69 -7.25 -3.15
C SER A 59 -2.37 -6.88 -4.59
N LYS A 60 -2.36 -5.58 -4.93
CA LYS A 60 -2.02 -5.11 -6.27
C LYS A 60 -0.56 -5.37 -6.63
N ALA A 61 0.38 -5.06 -5.74
CA ALA A 61 1.80 -5.34 -5.94
C ALA A 61 2.06 -6.85 -6.14
N THR A 62 1.40 -7.69 -5.36
CA THR A 62 1.48 -9.16 -5.52
C THR A 62 0.97 -9.61 -6.89
N TYR A 63 -0.16 -9.07 -7.33
CA TYR A 63 -0.70 -9.36 -8.66
C TYR A 63 0.25 -8.92 -9.79
N LEU A 64 0.77 -7.69 -9.74
CA LEU A 64 1.71 -7.16 -10.74
C LEU A 64 3.01 -7.96 -10.80
N THR A 65 3.48 -8.43 -9.65
CA THR A 65 4.64 -9.32 -9.57
C THR A 65 4.35 -10.67 -10.22
N LYS A 66 3.16 -11.24 -9.96
CA LYS A 66 2.75 -12.53 -10.52
C LYS A 66 2.66 -12.50 -12.05
N ILE A 67 2.20 -11.39 -12.63
CA ILE A 67 2.11 -11.23 -14.09
C ILE A 67 3.41 -10.73 -14.73
N GLY A 68 4.48 -10.52 -13.95
CA GLY A 68 5.80 -10.14 -14.46
C GLY A 68 5.98 -8.65 -14.78
N VAL A 69 4.99 -7.80 -14.51
CA VAL A 69 5.08 -6.35 -14.72
C VAL A 69 5.99 -5.70 -13.67
N MET A 70 5.94 -6.19 -12.44
CA MET A 70 6.73 -5.66 -11.32
C MET A 70 7.83 -6.66 -10.93
N LYS A 71 9.07 -6.18 -10.84
CA LYS A 71 10.20 -7.01 -10.41
C LYS A 71 10.26 -7.06 -8.88
N LYS A 72 10.25 -8.28 -8.34
CA LYS A 72 10.49 -8.49 -6.90
C LYS A 72 11.98 -8.50 -6.59
N PRO A 73 12.46 -7.78 -5.57
CA PRO A 73 13.86 -7.84 -5.15
C PRO A 73 14.21 -9.26 -4.67
N SER A 74 15.46 -9.66 -4.91
CA SER A 74 16.01 -10.94 -4.45
C SER A 74 16.14 -10.98 -2.92
N THR A 75 16.44 -9.83 -2.30
CA THR A 75 16.50 -9.65 -0.85
C THR A 75 15.12 -9.36 -0.29
N ARG A 76 14.77 -10.05 0.82
CA ARG A 76 13.55 -9.75 1.57
C ARG A 76 13.79 -8.54 2.46
N TYR A 77 13.11 -7.44 2.17
CA TYR A 77 13.04 -6.28 3.06
C TYR A 77 11.84 -6.42 3.99
N HIS A 78 12.08 -6.26 5.30
CA HIS A 78 11.03 -6.08 6.28
C HIS A 78 10.89 -4.59 6.58
N HIS A 79 9.83 -3.96 6.07
CA HIS A 79 9.52 -2.57 6.40
C HIS A 79 9.08 -2.49 7.86
N LYS A 80 9.66 -1.54 8.62
CA LYS A 80 9.22 -1.24 9.97
C LYS A 80 7.79 -0.71 9.92
N ARG A 81 6.99 -1.08 10.92
CA ARG A 81 5.63 -0.58 11.06
C ARG A 81 5.68 0.87 11.51
N MET A 82 4.93 1.75 10.84
CA MET A 82 4.85 3.16 11.22
C MET A 82 4.06 3.35 12.52
N TRP A 83 3.08 2.49 12.77
CA TRP A 83 2.13 2.65 13.88
C TRP A 83 2.25 1.57 14.95
N LYS A 84 3.41 0.92 15.05
CA LYS A 84 3.70 0.07 16.21
C LYS A 84 3.93 0.97 17.44
N ARG A 85 3.12 0.77 18.47
CA ARG A 85 3.51 1.05 19.86
C ARG A 85 4.66 0.14 20.28
#